data_AF-A0A525D9C7-F1
#
_entry.id   AF-A0A525D9C7-F1
#
_cell.length_a   1.000
_cell.length_b   1.000
_cell.length_c   1.000
_cell.angle_alpha   90.00
_cell.angle_beta   90.00
_cell.angle_gamma   90.00
#
_symmetry.space_group_name_H-M   'P 1'
#
loop_
_entity.id
_entity.type
_entity.pdbx_description
1 polymer ?
#
loop_
_entity_poly.entity_id
_entity_poly.type
_entity_poly.pdbx_seq_one_letter_code
_entity_poly.pdbx_strand_id
1 'polypeptide(L)'
;MKVVNEHKSDFSGNSREEHTVFTKLNTIVKLFFQIGPPVFLLYMLKGLAPGHFGILEVFGWGIALITTFFSLVSISRKLVVLRKGRSIAIELIRPVLAISIVFTMLPINLNSFRYSKSMIETEGERIWSKCLNDEECPLFPSGWEAHTEEWDGKKWSYATRVLGGRIPLRTLYRRSEDKRGFKICYNEGPDLDKCFGGGIDQSLTWSNIHH
;
A
#
# COMPACT_ATOMS: atom_id res chain seq x y z
N MET A 1 -20.87 87.63 6.41
CA MET A 1 -20.94 86.58 5.37
C MET A 1 -19.60 85.87 5.29
N LYS A 2 -19.53 84.63 5.80
CA LYS A 2 -18.58 83.59 5.37
C LYS A 2 -19.14 82.25 5.84
N VAL A 3 -19.45 81.42 4.85
CA VAL A 3 -19.92 80.04 4.96
C VAL A 3 -18.69 79.16 5.14
N VAL A 4 -18.70 78.24 6.11
CA VAL A 4 -17.83 77.05 6.10
C VAL A 4 -18.67 75.86 6.56
N ASN A 5 -18.99 74.99 5.61
CA ASN A 5 -19.53 73.65 5.81
C ASN A 5 -18.38 72.73 6.25
N GLU A 6 -18.54 72.01 7.36
CA GLU A 6 -17.75 70.81 7.64
C GLU A 6 -18.55 69.57 7.22
N HIS A 7 -18.19 69.03 6.06
CA HIS A 7 -18.52 67.66 5.68
C HIS A 7 -17.57 66.71 6.40
N LYS A 8 -18.07 65.95 7.37
CA LYS A 8 -17.36 64.81 7.94
C LYS A 8 -17.73 63.58 7.10
N SER A 9 -16.77 63.09 6.32
CA SER A 9 -16.90 61.89 5.50
C SER A 9 -16.78 60.63 6.36
N ASP A 10 -17.80 59.79 6.29
CA ASP A 10 -17.77 58.41 6.78
C ASP A 10 -16.81 57.57 5.93
N PHE A 11 -15.68 57.17 6.51
CA PHE A 11 -14.75 56.19 5.94
C PHE A 11 -14.49 55.09 6.98
N SER A 12 -15.49 54.25 7.23
CA SER A 12 -15.42 53.14 8.21
C SER A 12 -16.03 51.82 7.69
N GLY A 13 -16.17 51.66 6.38
CA GLY A 13 -16.87 50.49 5.79
C GLY A 13 -15.99 49.30 5.39
N ASN A 14 -14.70 49.51 5.03
CA ASN A 14 -14.01 48.53 4.19
C ASN A 14 -13.11 47.51 4.92
N SER A 15 -12.75 47.74 6.19
CA SER A 15 -11.76 46.89 6.89
C SER A 15 -12.33 45.60 7.49
N ARG A 16 -13.66 45.50 7.67
CA ARG A 16 -14.32 44.35 8.31
C ARG A 16 -14.62 43.20 7.35
N GLU A 17 -14.90 43.50 6.09
CA GLU A 17 -15.14 42.48 5.06
C GLU A 17 -13.83 41.84 4.57
N GLU A 18 -12.76 42.62 4.40
CA GLU A 18 -11.45 42.06 4.05
C GLU A 18 -10.93 41.07 5.11
N HIS A 19 -11.12 41.38 6.39
CA HIS A 19 -10.71 40.49 7.49
C HIS A 19 -11.48 39.16 7.52
N THR A 20 -12.78 39.15 7.21
CA THR A 20 -13.61 37.93 7.17
C THR A 20 -13.33 37.08 5.94
N VAL A 21 -13.03 37.69 4.79
CA VAL A 21 -12.61 36.98 3.57
C VAL A 21 -11.24 36.33 3.77
N PHE A 22 -10.26 37.04 4.35
CA PHE A 22 -8.93 36.49 4.63
C PHE A 22 -8.97 35.32 5.63
N THR A 23 -9.83 35.39 6.66
CA THR A 23 -9.99 34.27 7.60
C THR A 23 -10.65 33.05 6.97
N LYS A 24 -11.65 33.24 6.10
CA LYS A 24 -12.25 32.14 5.33
C LYS A 24 -11.26 31.50 4.36
N LEU A 25 -10.49 32.31 3.63
CA LEU A 25 -9.48 31.82 2.68
C LEU A 25 -8.38 31.03 3.39
N ASN A 26 -7.87 31.54 4.51
CA ASN A 26 -6.86 30.86 5.32
C ASN A 26 -7.40 29.54 5.94
N THR A 27 -8.71 29.48 6.23
CA THR A 27 -9.36 28.25 6.70
C THR A 27 -9.49 27.22 5.57
N ILE A 28 -9.86 27.65 4.36
CA ILE A 28 -9.94 26.78 3.17
C ILE A 28 -8.57 26.24 2.78
N VAL A 29 -7.54 27.09 2.76
CA VAL A 29 -6.15 26.68 2.49
C VAL A 29 -5.67 25.67 3.55
N LYS A 30 -5.95 25.92 4.84
CA LYS A 30 -5.67 24.95 5.90
C LYS A 30 -6.43 23.63 5.70
N LEU A 31 -7.66 23.67 5.19
CA LEU A 31 -8.45 22.47 4.89
C LEU A 31 -7.87 21.69 3.70
N PHE A 32 -7.40 22.40 2.66
CA PHE A 32 -6.81 21.80 1.47
C PHE A 32 -5.47 21.12 1.79
N PHE A 33 -4.61 21.76 2.59
CA PHE A 33 -3.39 21.14 3.10
C PHE A 33 -3.66 20.05 4.17
N GLN A 34 -4.86 20.02 4.75
CA GLN A 34 -5.29 18.95 5.68
C GLN A 34 -5.77 17.69 4.97
N ILE A 35 -6.54 17.86 3.90
CA ILE A 35 -7.20 16.76 3.19
C ILE A 35 -6.35 16.28 2.01
N GLY A 36 -5.59 17.18 1.40
CA GLY A 36 -4.74 16.93 0.24
C GLY A 36 -3.76 15.78 0.44
N PRO A 37 -2.90 15.78 1.48
CA PRO A 37 -1.92 14.72 1.67
C PRO A 37 -2.53 13.34 1.91
N PRO A 38 -3.56 13.15 2.80
CA PRO A 38 -4.23 11.86 2.96
C PRO A 38 -4.94 11.38 1.69
N VAL A 39 -5.62 12.26 0.97
CA VAL A 39 -6.34 11.91 -0.27
C VAL A 39 -5.37 11.60 -1.40
N PHE A 40 -4.27 12.35 -1.51
CA PHE A 40 -3.18 12.08 -2.44
C PHE A 40 -2.54 10.72 -2.14
N LEU A 41 -2.32 10.38 -0.87
CA LEU A 41 -1.81 9.07 -0.48
C LEU A 41 -2.77 7.93 -0.87
N LEU A 42 -4.08 8.13 -0.66
CA LEU A 42 -5.11 7.18 -1.13
C LEU A 42 -5.16 7.05 -2.66
N TYR A 43 -4.90 8.13 -3.39
CA TYR A 43 -4.86 8.13 -4.85
C TYR A 43 -3.61 7.44 -5.40
N MET A 44 -2.45 7.68 -4.78
CA MET A 44 -1.20 6.98 -5.09
C MET A 44 -1.32 5.48 -4.82
N LEU A 45 -1.99 5.07 -3.74
CA LEU A 45 -2.29 3.67 -3.45
C LEU A 45 -3.23 3.00 -4.48
N LYS A 46 -4.11 3.78 -5.15
CA LYS A 46 -4.99 3.27 -6.22
C LYS A 46 -4.36 3.25 -7.61
N GLY A 47 -3.38 4.12 -7.87
CA GLY A 47 -2.77 4.32 -9.19
C GLY A 47 -1.56 3.43 -9.50
N LEU A 48 -1.12 2.58 -8.57
CA LEU A 48 0.09 1.78 -8.74
C LEU A 48 -0.18 0.54 -9.61
N ALA A 49 0.32 0.60 -10.84
CA ALA A 49 0.30 -0.49 -11.80
C ALA A 49 1.06 -1.74 -11.28
N PRO A 50 0.63 -2.95 -11.67
CA PRO A 50 1.26 -4.20 -11.25
C PRO A 50 2.71 -4.29 -11.74
N GLY A 51 3.68 -4.12 -10.85
CA GLY A 51 5.11 -4.33 -11.16
C GLY A 51 6.15 -3.59 -10.31
N HIS A 52 5.79 -2.53 -9.57
CA HIS A 52 6.74 -1.71 -8.79
C HIS A 52 6.43 -1.63 -7.29
N PHE A 53 5.86 -2.71 -6.74
CA PHE A 53 5.21 -2.73 -5.43
C PHE A 53 6.14 -2.80 -4.20
N GLY A 54 7.44 -3.05 -4.35
CA GLY A 54 8.32 -3.25 -3.18
C GLY A 54 8.62 -1.96 -2.39
N ILE A 55 9.25 -0.98 -3.04
CA ILE A 55 9.86 0.16 -2.33
C ILE A 55 8.86 1.31 -2.14
N LEU A 56 8.03 1.59 -3.16
CA LEU A 56 7.13 2.75 -3.15
C LEU A 56 5.95 2.56 -2.19
N GLU A 57 5.46 1.32 -2.04
CA GLU A 57 4.38 1.01 -1.09
C GLU A 57 4.89 1.09 0.35
N VAL A 58 6.07 0.52 0.63
CA VAL A 58 6.74 0.62 1.94
C VAL A 58 7.05 2.08 2.30
N PHE A 59 7.47 2.89 1.33
CA PHE A 59 7.65 4.33 1.52
C PHE A 59 6.32 5.05 1.82
N GLY A 60 5.26 4.71 1.09
CA GLY A 60 3.91 5.25 1.32
C GLY A 60 3.40 4.92 2.73
N TRP A 61 3.59 3.68 3.18
CA TRP A 61 3.29 3.25 4.55
C TRP A 61 4.14 3.97 5.59
N GLY A 62 5.44 4.13 5.34
CA GLY A 62 6.35 4.87 6.21
C GLY A 62 5.91 6.31 6.40
N ILE A 63 5.58 7.02 5.31
CA ILE A 63 5.07 8.39 5.37
C ILE A 63 3.73 8.43 6.10
N ALA A 64 2.81 7.51 5.83
CA ALA A 64 1.52 7.45 6.51
C ALA A 64 1.65 7.23 8.02
N LEU A 65 2.52 6.30 8.44
CA LEU A 65 2.80 6.00 9.83
C LEU A 65 3.45 7.18 10.55
N ILE A 66 4.44 7.83 9.93
CA ILE A 66 5.08 9.03 10.47
C ILE A 66 4.06 10.16 10.62
N THR A 67 3.23 10.41 9.60
CA THR A 67 2.20 11.46 9.63
C THR A 67 1.15 11.19 10.71
N THR A 68 0.77 9.92 10.89
CA THR A 68 -0.14 9.47 11.94
C THR A 68 0.48 9.62 13.33
N PHE A 69 1.77 9.27 13.49
CA PHE A 69 2.50 9.40 14.74
C PHE A 69 2.64 10.88 15.17
N PHE A 70 3.04 11.77 14.27
CA PHE A 70 3.09 13.21 14.56
C PHE A 70 1.71 13.78 14.89
N SER A 71 0.66 13.26 14.24
CA SER A 71 -0.73 13.62 14.58
C SER A 71 -1.10 13.17 15.99
N LEU A 72 -0.77 11.94 16.39
CA LEU A 72 -0.99 11.42 17.74
C LEU A 72 -0.24 12.23 18.81
N VAL A 73 1.06 12.50 18.59
CA VAL A 73 1.87 13.32 19.52
C VAL A 73 1.29 14.73 19.68
N SER A 74 0.82 15.33 18.59
CA SER A 74 0.15 16.64 18.60
C SER A 74 -1.14 16.63 19.43
N ILE A 75 -1.96 15.59 19.30
CA ILE A 75 -3.16 15.42 20.14
C ILE A 75 -2.77 15.25 21.61
N SER A 76 -1.84 14.34 21.92
CA SER A 76 -1.47 14.03 23.31
C SER A 76 -0.99 15.28 24.04
N ARG A 77 -0.18 16.11 23.37
CA ARG A 77 0.26 17.40 23.89
C ARG A 77 -0.91 18.38 24.08
N LYS A 78 -1.86 18.41 23.15
CA LYS A 78 -3.03 19.30 23.26
C LYS A 78 -4.01 18.83 24.33
N LEU A 79 -4.28 17.53 24.45
CA LEU A 79 -5.08 16.90 25.51
C LEU A 79 -4.55 17.24 26.91
N VAL A 80 -3.24 17.25 27.11
CA VAL A 80 -2.60 17.64 28.39
C VAL A 80 -2.81 19.13 28.72
N VAL A 81 -2.99 19.99 27.71
CA VAL A 81 -3.18 21.44 27.87
C VAL A 81 -4.67 21.83 27.94
N LEU A 82 -5.60 20.87 27.83
CA LEU A 82 -7.05 21.14 27.83
C LEU A 82 -7.59 21.48 29.22
N ARG A 83 -7.46 22.77 29.58
CA ARG A 83 -8.31 23.41 30.59
C ARG A 83 -9.26 24.48 30.03
N LYS A 84 -9.19 24.86 28.75
CA LYS A 84 -10.07 25.93 28.18
C LYS A 84 -10.33 25.80 26.67
N GLY A 85 -11.60 25.61 26.30
CA GLY A 85 -12.22 26.32 25.15
C GLY A 85 -12.34 25.62 23.78
N ARG A 86 -13.55 25.11 23.50
CA ARG A 86 -14.38 25.06 22.26
C ARG A 86 -13.82 24.79 20.84
N SER A 87 -12.51 24.74 20.56
CA SER A 87 -11.99 24.47 19.19
C SER A 87 -11.45 23.04 18.97
N ILE A 88 -11.72 22.14 19.92
CA ILE A 88 -11.10 20.81 20.01
C ILE A 88 -11.61 19.86 18.91
N ALA A 89 -12.90 19.96 18.56
CA ALA A 89 -13.51 19.07 17.59
C ALA A 89 -12.86 19.16 16.20
N ILE A 90 -12.55 20.36 15.72
CA ILE A 90 -11.94 20.57 14.39
C ILE A 90 -10.48 20.07 14.37
N GLU A 91 -9.77 20.19 15.49
CA GLU A 91 -8.38 19.76 15.59
C GLU A 91 -8.23 18.24 15.76
N LEU A 92 -9.24 17.55 16.31
CA LEU A 92 -9.27 16.08 16.42
C LEU A 92 -9.70 15.35 15.13
N ILE A 93 -10.22 16.05 14.12
CA ILE A 93 -10.59 15.42 12.85
C ILE A 93 -9.36 14.81 12.14
N ARG A 94 -8.22 15.52 12.11
CA ARG A 94 -6.97 15.06 11.46
C ARG A 94 -6.52 13.67 11.93
N PRO A 95 -6.31 13.45 13.24
CA PRO A 95 -5.83 12.17 13.73
C PRO A 95 -6.88 11.08 13.66
N VAL A 96 -8.17 11.40 13.87
CA VAL A 96 -9.25 10.41 13.71
C VAL A 96 -9.33 9.94 12.26
N LEU A 97 -9.18 10.85 11.30
CA LEU A 97 -9.11 10.51 9.88
C LEU A 97 -7.88 9.65 9.56
N ALA A 98 -6.69 10.03 10.06
CA ALA A 98 -5.46 9.26 9.84
C ALA A 98 -5.56 7.84 10.44
N ILE A 99 -6.04 7.71 11.67
CA ILE A 99 -6.28 6.41 12.34
C ILE A 99 -7.31 5.60 11.55
N SER A 100 -8.43 6.22 11.13
CA SER A 100 -9.47 5.55 10.33
C SER A 100 -8.93 5.03 8.99
N ILE A 101 -8.06 5.79 8.32
CA ILE A 101 -7.38 5.33 7.10
C ILE A 101 -6.49 4.12 7.38
N VAL A 102 -5.69 4.14 8.46
CA VAL A 102 -4.85 2.99 8.82
C VAL A 102 -5.71 1.76 9.15
N PHE A 103 -6.76 1.92 9.94
CA PHE A 103 -7.66 0.82 10.32
C PHE A 103 -8.47 0.25 9.16
N THR A 104 -8.80 1.06 8.15
CA THR A 104 -9.48 0.58 6.95
C THR A 104 -8.52 -0.11 5.96
N MET A 105 -7.27 0.34 5.90
CA MET A 105 -6.26 -0.22 4.98
C MET A 105 -5.66 -1.54 5.48
N LEU A 106 -5.44 -1.68 6.79
CA LEU A 106 -4.85 -2.90 7.37
C LEU A 106 -5.59 -4.20 6.98
N PRO A 107 -6.93 -4.32 7.15
CA PRO A 107 -7.64 -5.53 6.77
C PRO A 107 -7.67 -5.75 5.25
N ILE A 108 -7.68 -4.68 4.45
CA ILE A 108 -7.62 -4.79 2.99
C ILE A 108 -6.30 -5.44 2.55
N ASN A 109 -5.19 -5.03 3.14
CA ASN A 109 -3.87 -5.58 2.80
C ASN A 109 -3.70 -7.02 3.30
N LEU A 110 -4.14 -7.32 4.53
CA LEU A 110 -4.11 -8.70 5.04
C LEU A 110 -4.97 -9.63 4.20
N ASN A 111 -6.16 -9.19 3.78
CA ASN A 111 -7.05 -10.00 2.94
C ASN A 111 -6.50 -10.16 1.53
N SER A 112 -5.91 -9.11 0.96
CA SER A 112 -5.27 -9.17 -0.37
C SER A 112 -4.09 -10.14 -0.37
N PHE A 113 -3.29 -10.16 0.70
CA PHE A 113 -2.18 -11.09 0.83
C PHE A 113 -2.63 -12.56 0.98
N ARG A 114 -3.66 -12.81 1.81
CA ARG A 114 -4.29 -14.14 1.91
C ARG A 114 -4.83 -14.61 0.57
N TYR A 115 -5.48 -13.72 -0.17
CA TYR A 115 -5.96 -14.00 -1.52
C TYR A 115 -4.82 -14.39 -2.47
N SER A 116 -3.71 -13.65 -2.47
CA SER A 116 -2.55 -13.98 -3.30
C SER A 116 -1.92 -15.33 -2.93
N LYS A 117 -1.89 -15.70 -1.64
CA LYS A 117 -1.48 -17.05 -1.21
C LYS A 117 -2.40 -18.15 -1.73
N SER A 118 -3.72 -17.96 -1.62
CA SER A 118 -4.70 -18.93 -2.13
C SER A 118 -4.61 -19.12 -3.65
N MET A 119 -4.25 -18.06 -4.41
CA MET A 119 -3.97 -18.18 -5.85
C MET A 119 -2.73 -19.01 -6.15
N ILE A 120 -1.69 -18.91 -5.32
CA ILE A 120 -0.49 -19.75 -5.42
C ILE A 120 -0.83 -21.21 -5.12
N GLU A 121 -1.63 -21.46 -4.08
CA GLU A 121 -2.08 -22.81 -3.72
C GLU A 121 -2.90 -23.44 -4.86
N THR A 122 -3.89 -22.71 -5.38
CA THR A 122 -4.70 -23.15 -6.52
C THR A 122 -3.85 -23.46 -7.76
N GLU A 123 -2.87 -22.63 -8.08
CA GLU A 123 -1.95 -22.92 -9.20
C GLU A 123 -1.03 -24.10 -8.92
N GLY A 124 -0.58 -24.25 -7.68
CA GLY A 124 0.19 -25.41 -7.24
C GLY A 124 -0.61 -26.71 -7.37
N GLU A 125 -1.87 -26.73 -6.94
CA GLU A 125 -2.80 -27.86 -7.12
C GLU A 125 -3.00 -28.21 -8.60
N ARG A 126 -3.19 -27.20 -9.44
CA ARG A 126 -3.33 -27.39 -10.90
C ARG A 126 -2.08 -28.02 -11.51
N ILE A 127 -0.89 -27.56 -11.12
CA ILE A 127 0.38 -28.12 -11.61
C ILE A 127 0.59 -29.52 -11.06
N TRP A 128 0.29 -29.75 -9.78
CA TRP A 128 0.44 -31.05 -9.14
C TRP A 128 -0.44 -32.11 -9.79
N SER A 129 -1.70 -31.77 -10.09
CA SER A 129 -2.59 -32.66 -10.85
C SER A 129 -2.01 -33.03 -12.22
N LYS A 130 -1.35 -32.09 -12.92
CA LYS A 130 -0.64 -32.40 -14.17
C LYS A 130 0.56 -33.32 -13.95
N CYS A 131 1.38 -33.05 -12.94
CA CYS A 131 2.52 -33.91 -12.60
C CYS A 131 2.07 -35.37 -12.36
N LEU A 132 0.95 -35.56 -11.65
CA LEU A 132 0.40 -36.88 -11.37
C LEU A 132 -0.15 -37.58 -12.62
N ASN A 133 -0.80 -36.84 -13.52
CA ASN A 133 -1.37 -37.39 -14.75
C ASN A 133 -0.30 -37.77 -15.78
N ASP A 134 0.74 -36.94 -15.92
CA ASP A 134 1.76 -37.08 -16.96
C ASP A 134 3.00 -37.88 -16.47
N GLU A 135 3.01 -38.30 -15.19
CA GLU A 135 4.16 -38.90 -14.48
C GLU A 135 5.47 -38.08 -14.57
N GLU A 136 5.37 -36.82 -14.98
CA GLU A 136 6.46 -35.84 -15.04
C GLU A 136 5.87 -34.44 -14.79
N CYS A 137 6.54 -33.62 -13.98
CA CYS A 137 6.16 -32.23 -13.83
C CYS A 137 6.53 -31.40 -15.07
N PRO A 138 5.68 -30.44 -15.49
CA PRO A 138 5.94 -29.64 -16.68
C PRO A 138 7.18 -28.76 -16.49
N LEU A 139 8.07 -28.68 -17.48
CA LEU A 139 9.21 -27.76 -17.41
C LEU A 139 8.75 -26.29 -17.34
N PHE A 140 7.70 -25.96 -18.09
CA PHE A 140 7.04 -24.66 -18.08
C PHE A 140 5.52 -24.85 -17.98
N PRO A 141 4.88 -24.49 -16.86
CA PRO A 141 3.44 -24.62 -16.72
C PRO A 141 2.68 -23.66 -17.65
N SER A 142 1.51 -24.07 -18.11
CA SER A 142 0.68 -23.25 -19.00
C SER A 142 0.35 -21.89 -18.37
N GLY A 143 0.59 -20.80 -19.11
CA GLY A 143 0.34 -19.42 -18.65
C GLY A 143 1.47 -18.81 -17.84
N TRP A 144 2.62 -19.49 -17.74
CA TRP A 144 3.85 -18.95 -17.16
C TRP A 144 4.83 -18.51 -18.26
N GLU A 145 5.58 -17.46 -17.99
CA GLU A 145 6.63 -16.96 -18.89
C GLU A 145 7.89 -17.79 -18.69
N ALA A 146 8.37 -18.43 -19.76
CA ALA A 146 9.56 -19.28 -19.72
C ALA A 146 10.83 -18.44 -19.83
N HIS A 147 11.78 -18.69 -18.93
CA HIS A 147 13.10 -18.08 -18.93
C HIS A 147 14.18 -19.16 -18.93
N THR A 148 15.32 -18.84 -19.51
CA THR A 148 16.53 -19.67 -19.44
C THR A 148 17.72 -18.73 -19.30
N GLU A 149 18.45 -18.90 -18.21
CA GLU A 149 19.66 -18.13 -17.91
C GLU A 149 20.85 -19.08 -17.81
N GLU A 150 22.03 -18.60 -18.17
CA GLU A 150 23.27 -19.37 -18.03
C GLU A 150 24.11 -18.76 -16.91
N TRP A 151 24.40 -19.57 -15.89
CA TRP A 151 25.21 -19.15 -14.75
C TRP A 151 26.24 -20.24 -14.43
N ASP A 152 27.51 -19.85 -14.31
CA ASP A 152 28.66 -20.76 -14.17
C ASP A 152 28.71 -21.90 -15.22
N GLY A 153 28.38 -21.57 -16.47
CA GLY A 153 28.34 -22.54 -17.59
C GLY A 153 27.22 -23.58 -17.49
N LYS A 154 26.29 -23.44 -16.54
CA LYS A 154 25.08 -24.25 -16.42
C LYS A 154 23.87 -23.46 -16.87
N LYS A 155 23.00 -24.09 -17.67
CA LYS A 155 21.71 -23.52 -18.07
C LYS A 155 20.66 -23.80 -17.01
N TRP A 156 20.03 -22.74 -16.52
CA TRP A 156 18.96 -22.77 -15.54
C TRP A 156 17.67 -22.35 -16.24
N SER A 157 16.71 -23.27 -16.32
CA SER A 157 15.37 -22.98 -16.83
C SER A 157 14.40 -22.79 -15.68
N TYR A 158 13.68 -21.67 -15.68
CA TYR A 158 12.65 -21.35 -14.70
C TYR A 158 11.48 -20.64 -15.41
N ALA A 159 10.32 -20.60 -14.76
CA ALA A 159 9.19 -19.85 -15.29
C ALA A 159 8.78 -18.77 -14.29
N THR A 160 8.25 -17.64 -14.77
CA THR A 160 7.70 -16.61 -13.86
C THR A 160 6.25 -16.32 -14.19
N ARG A 161 5.50 -15.91 -13.17
CA ARG A 161 4.13 -15.44 -13.31
C ARG A 161 3.80 -14.49 -12.18
N VAL A 162 2.98 -13.50 -12.46
CA VAL A 162 2.41 -12.63 -11.44
C VAL A 162 1.10 -13.27 -10.97
N LEU A 163 1.02 -13.60 -9.68
CA LEU A 163 -0.16 -14.19 -9.04
C LEU A 163 -0.69 -13.25 -7.96
N GLY A 164 -2.01 -13.16 -7.83
CA GLY A 164 -2.65 -12.32 -6.82
C GLY A 164 -3.63 -11.30 -7.40
N GLY A 165 -4.21 -10.53 -6.47
CA GLY A 165 -5.17 -9.47 -6.80
C GLY A 165 -4.54 -8.08 -6.67
N ARG A 166 -5.01 -7.32 -5.67
CA ARG A 166 -4.49 -5.97 -5.38
C ARG A 166 -3.00 -5.93 -5.02
N ILE A 167 -2.49 -7.01 -4.40
CA ILE A 167 -1.07 -7.16 -4.09
C ILE A 167 -0.54 -8.26 -5.03
N PRO A 168 0.00 -7.89 -6.20
CA PRO A 168 0.58 -8.85 -7.13
C PRO A 168 1.89 -9.40 -6.56
N LEU A 169 1.97 -10.73 -6.45
CA LEU A 169 3.18 -11.44 -6.08
C LEU A 169 3.87 -11.92 -7.35
N ARG A 170 5.10 -11.49 -7.57
CA ARG A 170 5.95 -12.08 -8.60
C ARG A 170 6.42 -13.43 -8.10
N THR A 171 6.05 -14.47 -8.82
CA THR A 171 6.33 -15.86 -8.45
C THR A 171 7.27 -16.50 -9.45
N LEU A 172 8.13 -17.38 -8.95
CA LEU A 172 9.10 -18.16 -9.71
C LEU A 172 8.74 -19.64 -9.58
N TYR A 173 8.51 -20.27 -10.71
CA TYR A 173 8.33 -21.71 -10.82
C TYR A 173 9.65 -22.37 -11.17
N ARG A 174 9.96 -23.45 -10.45
CA ARG A 174 11.10 -24.30 -10.75
C ARG A 174 10.72 -25.77 -10.63
N ARG A 175 11.11 -26.54 -11.63
CA ARG A 175 11.02 -28.00 -11.61
C ARG A 175 12.28 -28.59 -10.98
N SER A 176 12.11 -29.69 -10.25
CA SER A 176 13.20 -30.51 -9.73
C SER A 176 13.96 -31.20 -10.87
N GLU A 177 15.24 -31.55 -10.64
CA GLU A 177 16.11 -32.20 -11.64
C GLU A 177 15.63 -33.60 -12.00
N ASP A 178 15.09 -34.32 -11.02
CA ASP A 178 14.43 -35.63 -11.20
C ASP A 178 13.11 -35.54 -11.98
N LYS A 179 12.64 -34.31 -12.26
CA LYS A 179 11.40 -33.98 -12.95
C LYS A 179 10.12 -34.44 -12.24
N ARG A 180 10.22 -35.01 -11.04
CA ARG A 180 9.08 -35.52 -10.27
C ARG A 180 8.52 -34.50 -9.30
N GLY A 181 9.25 -33.43 -9.02
CA GLY A 181 8.86 -32.35 -8.12
C GLY A 181 8.87 -30.97 -8.75
N PHE A 182 8.17 -30.03 -8.11
CA PHE A 182 8.19 -28.61 -8.46
C PHE A 182 8.02 -27.72 -7.23
N LYS A 183 8.42 -26.46 -7.37
CA LYS A 183 8.20 -25.40 -6.38
C LYS A 183 7.79 -24.10 -7.08
N ILE A 184 6.86 -23.39 -6.46
CA ILE A 184 6.46 -22.02 -6.78
C ILE A 184 6.92 -21.15 -5.61
N CYS A 185 7.91 -20.30 -5.83
CA CYS A 185 8.49 -19.44 -4.82
C CYS A 185 8.10 -17.98 -5.06
N TYR A 186 7.93 -17.22 -3.99
CA TYR A 186 7.75 -15.78 -4.04
C TYR A 186 8.48 -15.15 -2.86
N ASN A 187 8.90 -13.90 -3.04
CA ASN A 187 9.59 -13.17 -1.99
C ASN A 187 8.58 -12.42 -1.10
N GLU A 188 8.63 -12.68 0.21
CA GLU A 188 7.83 -12.00 1.24
C GLU A 188 8.66 -10.94 2.00
N GLY A 189 9.44 -10.10 1.29
CA GLY A 189 10.17 -8.98 1.87
C GLY A 189 11.66 -8.97 1.52
N PRO A 190 12.56 -8.53 2.42
CA PRO A 190 13.99 -8.48 2.13
C PRO A 190 14.68 -9.86 2.12
N ASP A 191 14.26 -10.83 2.94
CA ASP A 191 15.06 -12.07 3.15
C ASP A 191 14.24 -13.34 3.41
N LEU A 192 12.97 -13.43 2.97
CA LEU A 192 12.15 -14.63 3.22
C LEU A 192 11.42 -15.08 1.96
N ASP A 193 12.12 -15.87 1.14
CA ASP A 193 11.51 -16.62 0.06
C ASP A 193 10.66 -17.76 0.64
N LYS A 194 9.36 -17.71 0.34
CA LYS A 194 8.43 -18.80 0.64
C LYS A 194 8.08 -19.55 -0.63
N CYS A 195 8.12 -20.86 -0.54
CA CYS A 195 7.78 -21.75 -1.64
C CYS A 195 6.59 -22.62 -1.29
N PHE A 196 5.70 -22.79 -2.25
CA PHE A 196 4.66 -23.81 -2.24
C PHE A 196 4.98 -24.83 -3.33
N GLY A 197 4.97 -26.11 -3.00
CA GLY A 197 5.35 -27.13 -3.97
C GLY A 197 5.08 -28.53 -3.50
N GLY A 198 5.29 -29.47 -4.41
CA GLY A 198 5.07 -30.89 -4.22
C GLY A 198 5.57 -31.65 -5.44
N GLY A 199 5.08 -32.87 -5.62
CA GLY A 199 5.54 -33.73 -6.68
C GLY A 199 4.76 -35.04 -6.72
N ILE A 200 5.13 -35.94 -7.63
CA ILE A 200 4.43 -37.21 -7.80
C ILE A 200 4.42 -38.01 -6.49
N ASP A 201 5.54 -38.03 -5.78
CA ASP A 201 5.72 -38.73 -4.50
C ASP A 201 5.73 -37.78 -3.29
N GLN A 202 5.36 -36.51 -3.49
CA GLN A 202 5.46 -35.46 -2.47
C GLN A 202 4.14 -34.70 -2.35
N SER A 203 3.61 -34.62 -1.13
CA SER A 203 2.42 -33.81 -0.86
C SER A 203 2.70 -32.31 -1.07
N LEU A 204 1.65 -31.58 -1.44
CA LEU A 204 1.70 -30.13 -1.52
C LEU A 204 1.93 -29.54 -0.13
N THR A 205 3.02 -28.79 0.02
CA THR A 205 3.40 -28.18 1.29
C THR A 205 4.07 -26.82 1.10
N TRP A 206 3.92 -25.99 2.12
CA TRP A 206 4.67 -24.75 2.26
C TRP A 206 6.05 -25.03 2.85
N SER A 207 7.08 -24.42 2.27
CA SER A 207 8.47 -24.50 2.74
C SER A 207 9.15 -23.13 2.62
N ASN A 208 10.14 -22.88 3.48
CA ASN A 208 11.05 -21.73 3.33
C ASN A 208 12.28 -22.18 2.54
N ILE A 209 12.85 -21.29 1.73
CA ILE A 209 14.21 -21.52 1.20
C ILE A 209 15.18 -21.22 2.33
N HIS A 210 15.67 -22.26 3.01
CA HIS A 210 16.86 -22.12 3.83
C HIS A 210 18.05 -22.10 2.88
N HIS A 211 18.62 -20.91 2.68
CA HIS A 211 19.96 -20.74 2.11
C HIS A 211 21.00 -21.44 2.97
#